data_AF-A0A8C6VGD0-F1
#
_entry.id   AF-A0A8C6VGD0-F1
#
_cell.length_a   1.000
_cell.length_b   1.000
_cell.length_c   1.000
_cell.angle_alpha   90.00
_cell.angle_beta   90.00
_cell.angle_gamma   90.00
#
_symmetry.space_group_name_H-M   'P 1'
#
loop_
_entity.id
_entity.type
_entity.pdbx_description
1 polymer ?
#
loop_
_entity_poly.entity_id
_entity_poly.type
_entity_poly.pdbx_seq_one_letter_code
_entity_poly.pdbx_strand_id
1 'polypeptide(L)'
;MPLWAVFPALLRPDAARTPARRSPLVFSLAPPSLPSSRSSLPAFLPASKSCPPPFFFPRAASAFPFAATPLWSVLAMTLLTAGSRAAARLLGAKNSSCIVFAARHASASSNLKDVLANMIPKEQARLKSFRQQHGNTVIGQITVDMVYGGMRGMKGLIYETSVLDPDEGIRFRGYSIPECQKLLPKAPGGAEPLPEGLFWLLVTGEIPTQEQVTWVSREWAKRAALPSHVVTMLDNFPTNLHPMSQLSAAVTALNSESTFARAYSEGISRTKYWEFIYEDSMDLIAKLPCIAAKIYRNLYREGSSIGAIDPALDWSYNFTNMLGYTDPQFIELMRLYLTIHSDHEGGNVSAHTSHLVGSALSDPYLAFAAAMNGLAGPLHGLANQEVLVWLTNLQKELGEDVSDEKLRDFIWNTLNSGRVVPGYGHAVLRKTDPRYTCQREFALKHLPKDPLFRLVAQLYKIVPNVLLEQGKAKNPWPNVDAHSGVLLQYYGMKEMNYYTVLFGVSRALGVLSQLIWSRALGFPLERPKSMSTDGLMVLVGAKSG
;
A
#
# COMPACT_ATOMS: atom_id res chain seq x y z
N MET A 1 -1.81 -22.40 22.08
CA MET A 1 -2.73 -21.29 21.74
C MET A 1 -2.70 -20.27 22.87
N PRO A 2 -2.68 -18.97 22.56
CA PRO A 2 -3.87 -18.12 22.71
C PRO A 2 -4.28 -17.48 21.36
N LEU A 3 -5.56 -17.45 20.98
CA LEU A 3 -6.63 -16.54 21.45
C LEU A 3 -6.39 -15.07 21.07
N TRP A 4 -7.06 -14.64 19.98
CA TRP A 4 -7.32 -13.24 19.60
C TRP A 4 -8.65 -13.17 18.83
N ALA A 5 -9.29 -11.99 18.85
CA ALA A 5 -10.47 -11.62 18.06
C ALA A 5 -11.75 -12.48 18.24
N VAL A 6 -12.34 -12.42 19.44
CA VAL A 6 -13.82 -12.47 19.58
C VAL A 6 -14.27 -11.10 20.09
N PHE A 7 -14.76 -10.25 19.20
CA PHE A 7 -15.33 -8.94 19.54
C PHE A 7 -16.87 -9.04 19.61
N PRO A 8 -17.51 -8.76 20.75
CA PRO A 8 -18.96 -8.59 20.81
C PRO A 8 -19.33 -7.23 20.19
N ALA A 9 -20.28 -7.24 19.23
CA ALA A 9 -20.74 -6.02 18.57
C ALA A 9 -21.60 -5.17 19.52
N LEU A 10 -21.03 -4.07 20.04
CA LEU A 10 -21.74 -3.05 20.79
C LEU A 10 -22.03 -1.85 19.90
N LEU A 11 -23.29 -1.70 19.47
CA LEU A 11 -24.00 -0.43 19.27
C LEU A 11 -25.43 -0.69 18.75
N ARG A 12 -26.42 -0.48 19.63
CA ARG A 12 -27.80 -0.17 19.26
C ARG A 12 -28.31 0.91 20.22
N PRO A 13 -28.85 2.04 19.74
CA PRO A 13 -29.66 2.92 20.56
C PRO A 13 -31.07 2.35 20.67
N ASP A 14 -31.65 2.34 21.88
CA ASP A 14 -33.07 2.01 22.06
C ASP A 14 -33.97 3.15 21.56
N ALA A 15 -35.06 2.78 20.89
CA ALA A 15 -36.14 3.70 20.51
C ALA A 15 -37.46 3.14 21.04
N ALA A 16 -38.13 3.91 21.90
CA ALA A 16 -39.33 3.46 22.62
C ALA A 16 -40.53 3.21 21.69
N ARG A 17 -41.40 2.26 22.07
CA ARG A 17 -42.67 1.97 21.40
C ARG A 17 -43.86 2.35 22.28
N THR A 18 -44.81 3.07 21.71
CA THR A 18 -46.23 3.06 22.13
C THR A 18 -47.13 2.89 20.89
N PRO A 19 -48.27 2.17 20.98
CA PRO A 19 -48.98 1.68 19.79
C PRO A 19 -50.24 2.50 19.41
N ALA A 20 -50.54 2.53 18.11
CA ALA A 20 -51.84 2.92 17.56
C ALA A 20 -52.39 1.82 16.61
N ARG A 21 -53.69 1.83 16.33
CA ARG A 21 -54.42 0.70 15.70
C ARG A 21 -54.74 0.94 14.21
N ARG A 22 -54.77 -0.18 13.45
CA ARG A 22 -55.66 -0.57 12.31
C ARG A 22 -56.19 0.57 11.39
N SER A 23 -56.11 0.46 10.07
CA SER A 23 -56.68 -0.65 9.27
C SER A 23 -56.08 -0.71 7.84
N PRO A 24 -56.20 -1.83 7.10
CA PRO A 24 -55.60 -1.98 5.78
C PRO A 24 -56.46 -1.43 4.64
N LEU A 25 -55.82 -0.90 3.60
CA LEU A 25 -56.40 -0.73 2.26
C LEU A 25 -55.72 -1.72 1.31
N VAL A 26 -56.53 -2.43 0.52
CA VAL A 26 -56.06 -3.45 -0.44
C VAL A 26 -55.99 -2.83 -1.83
N PHE A 27 -54.84 -2.93 -2.48
CA PHE A 27 -54.72 -2.77 -3.94
C PHE A 27 -53.99 -3.97 -4.53
N SER A 28 -54.61 -4.60 -5.52
CA SER A 28 -54.07 -5.73 -6.27
C SER A 28 -53.51 -5.24 -7.60
N LEU A 29 -52.26 -5.60 -7.91
CA LEU A 29 -51.68 -5.42 -9.24
C LEU A 29 -50.97 -6.73 -9.62
N ALA A 30 -51.47 -7.37 -10.69
CA ALA A 30 -50.88 -8.55 -11.29
C ALA A 30 -49.84 -8.16 -12.36
N PRO A 31 -48.81 -8.99 -12.62
CA PRO A 31 -47.80 -8.71 -13.63
C PRO A 31 -48.34 -8.90 -15.06
N PRO A 32 -47.89 -8.10 -16.05
CA PRO A 32 -48.27 -8.26 -17.44
C PRO A 32 -47.59 -9.49 -18.10
N SER A 33 -48.31 -10.14 -19.00
CA SER A 33 -47.89 -11.37 -19.69
C SER A 33 -47.07 -11.13 -20.96
N LEU A 34 -46.04 -11.96 -21.19
CA LEU A 34 -45.31 -12.05 -22.46
C LEU A 34 -46.16 -12.69 -23.58
N PRO A 35 -46.15 -12.16 -24.82
CA PRO A 35 -46.70 -12.85 -25.99
C PRO A 35 -45.67 -13.83 -26.59
N SER A 36 -46.15 -14.98 -27.08
CA SER A 36 -45.32 -16.03 -27.68
C SER A 36 -45.31 -15.97 -29.21
N SER A 37 -44.16 -16.30 -29.83
CA SER A 37 -44.10 -16.80 -31.21
C SER A 37 -43.22 -18.06 -31.28
N ARG A 38 -43.46 -18.91 -32.29
CA ARG A 38 -42.81 -20.22 -32.46
C ARG A 38 -42.01 -20.27 -33.77
N SER A 39 -40.81 -20.83 -33.74
CA SER A 39 -40.17 -21.41 -34.94
C SER A 39 -39.24 -22.59 -34.58
N SER A 40 -39.68 -23.76 -35.04
CA SER A 40 -38.98 -25.04 -35.23
C SER A 40 -37.45 -25.13 -35.05
N LEU A 41 -37.03 -26.04 -34.16
CA LEU A 41 -35.84 -26.88 -34.33
C LEU A 41 -36.08 -27.95 -35.43
N PRO A 42 -35.01 -28.49 -36.02
CA PRO A 42 -34.88 -29.93 -36.24
C PRO A 42 -33.63 -30.49 -35.52
N ALA A 43 -33.56 -31.81 -35.31
CA ALA A 43 -32.47 -32.46 -34.57
C ALA A 43 -32.07 -33.83 -35.15
N PHE A 44 -30.78 -34.16 -35.02
CA PHE A 44 -30.12 -35.47 -35.20
C PHE A 44 -30.26 -36.25 -36.52
N LEU A 45 -29.11 -36.66 -37.07
CA LEU A 45 -28.68 -38.08 -37.19
C LEU A 45 -27.13 -38.15 -37.38
N PRO A 46 -26.43 -39.25 -37.04
CA PRO A 46 -24.96 -39.31 -36.99
C PRO A 46 -24.29 -40.25 -38.02
N ALA A 47 -22.97 -40.46 -37.86
CA ALA A 47 -22.03 -41.28 -38.64
C ALA A 47 -21.41 -40.59 -39.89
N SER A 48 -20.22 -40.96 -40.38
CA SER A 48 -19.45 -42.19 -40.13
C SER A 48 -17.91 -42.05 -40.11
N LYS A 49 -17.27 -43.12 -39.63
CA LYS A 49 -15.85 -43.44 -39.50
C LYS A 49 -14.97 -43.03 -40.70
N SER A 50 -13.72 -42.59 -40.43
CA SER A 50 -12.50 -43.39 -40.74
C SER A 50 -11.19 -42.67 -40.39
N CYS A 51 -10.18 -43.45 -39.99
CA CYS A 51 -8.76 -43.08 -40.00
C CYS A 51 -7.97 -44.23 -40.62
N PRO A 52 -6.86 -43.95 -41.33
CA PRO A 52 -5.74 -44.88 -41.47
C PRO A 52 -4.45 -44.31 -40.83
N PRO A 53 -3.64 -45.13 -40.13
CA PRO A 53 -2.34 -44.73 -39.58
C PRO A 53 -1.17 -45.16 -40.51
N PRO A 54 0.08 -45.40 -40.06
CA PRO A 54 1.17 -44.47 -40.33
C PRO A 54 2.29 -45.05 -41.24
N PHE A 55 3.15 -44.17 -41.78
CA PHE A 55 4.39 -44.59 -42.43
C PHE A 55 5.60 -44.49 -41.48
N PHE A 56 6.44 -45.53 -41.49
CA PHE A 56 7.70 -45.61 -40.75
C PHE A 56 8.90 -45.48 -41.71
N PHE A 57 9.90 -44.71 -41.28
CA PHE A 57 11.36 -44.92 -41.38
C PHE A 57 11.97 -45.76 -42.53
N PRO A 58 13.14 -45.32 -43.06
CA PRO A 58 14.38 -45.73 -42.39
C PRO A 58 15.40 -44.61 -42.11
N ARG A 59 16.35 -44.92 -41.21
CA ARG A 59 17.58 -44.15 -40.98
C ARG A 59 18.51 -44.23 -42.20
N ALA A 60 19.33 -43.19 -42.37
CA ALA A 60 20.68 -43.34 -42.90
C ALA A 60 21.68 -42.84 -41.84
N ALA A 61 22.88 -43.43 -41.79
CA ALA A 61 23.96 -43.02 -40.91
C ALA A 61 25.30 -43.16 -41.63
N SER A 62 26.19 -42.20 -41.43
CA SER A 62 27.60 -42.23 -41.84
C SER A 62 28.40 -41.33 -40.89
N ALA A 63 29.70 -41.58 -40.76
CA ALA A 63 30.52 -40.95 -39.73
C ALA A 63 31.98 -40.77 -40.16
N PHE A 64 32.56 -39.60 -39.85
CA PHE A 64 34.00 -39.29 -39.89
C PHE A 64 34.67 -39.37 -41.29
N PRO A 65 35.94 -38.88 -41.48
CA PRO A 65 36.96 -38.52 -40.49
C PRO A 65 37.58 -37.10 -40.60
N PHE A 66 38.64 -36.91 -39.80
CA PHE A 66 39.51 -35.74 -39.64
C PHE A 66 40.21 -35.28 -40.93
N ALA A 67 40.59 -33.99 -41.03
CA ALA A 67 42.00 -33.54 -40.98
C ALA A 67 42.24 -32.01 -41.09
N ALA A 68 43.31 -31.55 -40.41
CA ALA A 68 44.26 -30.47 -40.75
C ALA A 68 43.82 -29.01 -41.10
N THR A 69 44.20 -28.11 -40.18
CA THR A 69 44.64 -26.69 -40.34
C THR A 69 45.91 -26.55 -41.23
N PRO A 70 46.39 -25.37 -41.75
CA PRO A 70 46.94 -24.28 -40.89
C PRO A 70 47.10 -22.81 -41.40
N LEU A 71 47.50 -21.93 -40.47
CA LEU A 71 48.11 -20.56 -40.59
C LEU A 71 47.18 -19.41 -41.09
N TRP A 72 47.29 -18.14 -40.67
CA TRP A 72 48.31 -17.32 -39.95
C TRP A 72 47.61 -16.46 -38.84
N SER A 73 48.18 -15.69 -37.88
CA SER A 73 49.50 -15.53 -37.19
C SER A 73 49.22 -14.92 -35.77
N VAL A 74 50.07 -14.95 -34.72
CA VAL A 74 51.35 -14.26 -34.38
C VAL A 74 51.32 -12.72 -34.62
N LEU A 75 51.70 -11.78 -33.71
CA LEU A 75 52.48 -11.72 -32.43
C LEU A 75 51.62 -11.28 -31.20
N ALA A 76 51.91 -11.55 -29.91
CA ALA A 76 53.06 -11.26 -29.00
C ALA A 76 53.19 -9.76 -28.59
N MET A 77 53.65 -9.32 -27.39
CA MET A 77 54.45 -9.91 -26.29
C MET A 77 54.11 -9.14 -24.95
N THR A 78 53.95 -9.72 -23.74
CA THR A 78 54.94 -9.92 -22.63
C THR A 78 55.92 -8.74 -22.35
N LEU A 79 56.43 -8.43 -21.13
CA LEU A 79 56.49 -9.06 -19.79
C LEU A 79 56.96 -8.00 -18.73
N LEU A 80 56.62 -8.10 -17.42
CA LEU A 80 57.54 -7.86 -16.27
C LEU A 80 56.89 -8.14 -14.90
N THR A 81 57.70 -8.35 -13.83
CA THR A 81 57.24 -8.82 -12.51
C THR A 81 58.13 -8.35 -11.33
N ALA A 82 57.64 -8.56 -10.10
CA ALA A 82 58.36 -8.81 -8.82
C ALA A 82 58.29 -7.73 -7.70
N GLY A 83 58.29 -8.22 -6.44
CA GLY A 83 58.34 -7.46 -5.18
C GLY A 83 56.96 -7.11 -4.58
N SER A 84 56.65 -7.33 -3.29
CA SER A 84 57.38 -8.01 -2.20
C SER A 84 56.39 -8.54 -1.13
N ARG A 85 56.77 -9.56 -0.35
CA ARG A 85 55.99 -10.07 0.80
C ARG A 85 56.67 -9.76 2.14
N ALA A 86 56.22 -8.72 2.84
CA ALA A 86 56.33 -8.50 4.29
C ALA A 86 55.54 -7.21 4.65
N ALA A 87 54.96 -7.02 5.83
CA ALA A 87 54.94 -7.86 7.03
C ALA A 87 53.51 -7.96 7.60
N ALA A 88 53.19 -9.09 8.25
CA ALA A 88 51.89 -9.31 8.89
C ALA A 88 52.07 -9.71 10.36
N ARG A 89 52.13 -8.69 11.25
CA ARG A 89 51.88 -8.77 12.70
C ARG A 89 52.16 -7.41 13.37
N LEU A 90 51.11 -6.71 13.79
CA LEU A 90 50.93 -6.17 15.16
C LEU A 90 49.71 -5.23 15.25
N LEU A 91 49.10 -5.22 16.44
CA LEU A 91 48.13 -4.25 16.98
C LEU A 91 46.73 -4.14 16.31
N GLY A 92 45.70 -4.17 17.17
CA GLY A 92 44.58 -3.23 17.05
C GLY A 92 43.26 -3.73 16.44
N ALA A 93 42.60 -4.71 17.06
CA ALA A 93 41.17 -4.94 16.77
C ALA A 93 40.31 -3.77 17.31
N LYS A 94 39.51 -3.15 16.44
CA LYS A 94 38.35 -2.31 16.80
C LYS A 94 37.32 -2.32 15.68
N ASN A 95 36.05 -2.32 16.04
CA ASN A 95 34.94 -2.41 15.07
C ASN A 95 34.83 -1.11 14.27
N SER A 96 34.97 -1.21 12.96
CA SER A 96 34.57 -0.18 12.00
C SER A 96 33.54 -0.77 11.04
N SER A 97 32.26 -0.61 11.36
CA SER A 97 31.15 -0.96 10.46
C SER A 97 31.22 -0.05 9.24
N CYS A 98 31.81 -0.54 8.15
CA CYS A 98 32.01 0.23 6.93
C CYS A 98 30.66 0.43 6.21
N ILE A 99 29.95 1.51 6.54
CA ILE A 99 28.73 1.92 5.85
C ILE A 99 29.16 2.42 4.46
N VAL A 100 29.10 1.52 3.47
CA VAL A 100 29.33 1.86 2.06
C VAL A 100 28.13 2.64 1.56
N PHE A 101 28.15 3.96 1.77
CA PHE A 101 27.33 4.91 1.02
C PHE A 101 27.78 4.88 -0.44
N ALA A 102 27.22 3.95 -1.20
CA ALA A 102 27.30 3.94 -2.66
C ALA A 102 26.53 5.17 -3.17
N ALA A 103 27.24 6.28 -3.37
CA ALA A 103 26.69 7.51 -3.91
C ALA A 103 26.19 7.27 -5.34
N ARG A 104 24.90 6.94 -5.48
CA ARG A 104 24.21 6.88 -6.76
C ARG A 104 24.21 8.29 -7.34
N HIS A 105 24.80 8.47 -8.53
CA HIS A 105 24.67 9.71 -9.26
C HIS A 105 23.20 9.90 -9.65
N ALA A 106 22.53 10.84 -8.98
CA ALA A 106 21.18 11.24 -9.34
C ALA A 106 21.12 11.59 -10.83
N SER A 107 20.11 11.06 -11.53
CA SER A 107 19.93 11.32 -12.96
C SER A 107 19.85 12.83 -13.25
N ALA A 108 20.55 13.29 -14.28
CA ALA A 108 20.51 14.68 -14.73
C ALA A 108 19.18 15.07 -15.41
N SER A 109 18.29 14.11 -15.70
CA SER A 109 16.95 14.40 -16.20
C SER A 109 15.97 14.68 -15.05
N SER A 110 15.12 15.70 -15.23
CA SER A 110 13.97 15.95 -14.37
C SER A 110 12.76 15.08 -14.72
N ASN A 111 12.73 14.45 -15.90
CA ASN A 111 11.62 13.58 -16.32
C ASN A 111 11.75 12.17 -15.72
N LEU A 112 10.91 11.88 -14.73
CA LEU A 112 10.88 10.58 -14.02
C LEU A 112 10.72 9.37 -14.96
N LYS A 113 10.03 9.51 -16.10
CA LYS A 113 9.84 8.42 -17.06
C LYS A 113 11.15 8.03 -17.77
N ASP A 114 11.99 9.01 -18.08
CA ASP A 114 13.31 8.78 -18.69
C ASP A 114 14.27 8.16 -17.67
N VAL A 115 14.18 8.56 -16.39
CA VAL A 115 14.94 7.92 -15.31
C VAL A 115 14.56 6.44 -15.20
N LEU A 116 13.26 6.13 -15.11
CA LEU A 116 12.75 4.76 -15.13
C LEU A 116 13.25 3.95 -16.33
N ALA A 117 13.13 4.48 -17.54
CA ALA A 117 13.57 3.81 -18.77
C ALA A 117 15.05 3.38 -18.72
N ASN A 118 15.91 4.20 -18.08
CA ASN A 118 17.34 3.91 -17.90
C ASN A 118 17.67 2.96 -16.73
N MET A 119 16.71 2.70 -15.82
CA MET A 119 16.88 1.80 -14.67
C MET A 119 16.30 0.40 -14.93
N ILE A 120 15.15 0.32 -15.58
CA ILE A 120 14.39 -0.93 -15.78
C ILE A 120 15.23 -2.05 -16.42
N PRO A 121 16.04 -1.84 -17.49
CA PRO A 121 16.87 -2.89 -18.06
C PRO A 121 17.93 -3.45 -17.10
N LYS A 122 18.47 -2.61 -16.20
CA LYS A 122 19.48 -2.99 -15.20
C LYS A 122 18.85 -3.91 -14.15
N GLU A 123 17.67 -3.56 -13.67
CA GLU A 123 16.91 -4.34 -12.70
C GLU A 123 16.35 -5.64 -13.29
N GLN A 124 15.89 -5.63 -14.55
CA GLN A 124 15.55 -6.85 -15.30
C GLN A 124 16.75 -7.80 -15.39
N ALA A 125 17.96 -7.28 -15.68
CA ALA A 125 19.18 -8.08 -15.73
C ALA A 125 19.58 -8.63 -14.34
N ARG A 126 19.50 -7.80 -13.29
CA ARG A 126 19.74 -8.20 -11.89
C ARG A 126 18.80 -9.34 -11.47
N LEU A 127 17.50 -9.17 -11.69
CA LEU A 127 16.48 -10.17 -11.35
C LEU A 127 16.65 -11.46 -12.16
N LYS A 128 16.99 -11.36 -13.45
CA LYS A 128 17.30 -12.53 -14.30
C LYS A 128 18.50 -13.31 -13.75
N SER A 129 19.61 -12.63 -13.46
CA SER A 129 20.82 -13.25 -12.90
C SER A 129 20.55 -13.93 -11.55
N PHE A 130 19.89 -13.21 -10.62
CA PHE A 130 19.51 -13.77 -9.32
C PHE A 130 18.63 -15.02 -9.46
N ARG A 131 17.63 -15.00 -10.35
CA ARG A 131 16.76 -16.17 -10.59
C ARG A 131 17.46 -17.33 -11.32
N GLN A 132 18.49 -17.06 -12.13
CA GLN A 132 19.32 -18.11 -12.73
C GLN A 132 20.20 -18.82 -11.69
N GLN A 133 20.70 -18.09 -10.69
CA GLN A 133 21.54 -18.64 -9.62
C GLN A 133 20.73 -19.28 -8.48
N HIS A 134 19.62 -18.64 -8.09
CA HIS A 134 18.89 -18.95 -6.85
C HIS A 134 17.42 -19.32 -7.05
N GLY A 135 16.92 -19.47 -8.28
CA GLY A 135 15.49 -19.67 -8.57
C GLY A 135 14.84 -20.90 -7.91
N ASN A 136 15.63 -21.91 -7.52
CA ASN A 136 15.18 -23.12 -6.82
C ASN A 136 15.54 -23.12 -5.32
N THR A 137 16.00 -21.99 -4.75
CA THR A 137 16.40 -21.91 -3.34
C THR A 137 15.18 -21.89 -2.43
N VAL A 138 15.13 -22.78 -1.43
CA VAL A 138 14.04 -22.84 -0.46
C VAL A 138 14.16 -21.69 0.55
N ILE A 139 13.18 -20.77 0.55
CA ILE A 139 13.17 -19.56 1.42
C ILE A 139 12.25 -19.69 2.65
N GLY A 140 11.61 -20.84 2.82
CA GLY A 140 10.66 -21.16 3.88
C GLY A 140 9.93 -22.49 3.61
N GLN A 141 9.12 -22.93 4.57
CA GLN A 141 8.22 -24.08 4.42
C GLN A 141 6.77 -23.62 4.44
N ILE A 142 5.86 -24.44 3.91
CA ILE A 142 4.41 -24.23 4.00
C ILE A 142 3.85 -25.29 4.94
N THR A 143 2.99 -24.88 5.88
CA THR A 143 2.37 -25.76 6.88
C THR A 143 0.85 -25.60 6.88
N VAL A 144 0.13 -26.57 7.45
CA VAL A 144 -1.34 -26.53 7.54
C VAL A 144 -1.84 -25.26 8.25
N ASP A 145 -1.20 -24.89 9.36
CA ASP A 145 -1.51 -23.66 10.12
C ASP A 145 -1.27 -22.37 9.31
N MET A 146 -0.31 -22.36 8.37
CA MET A 146 -0.10 -21.21 7.50
C MET A 146 -1.20 -21.08 6.44
N VAL A 147 -1.76 -22.20 5.96
CA VAL A 147 -2.86 -22.20 4.99
C VAL A 147 -4.15 -21.71 5.64
N TYR A 148 -4.53 -22.25 6.80
CA TYR A 148 -5.69 -21.76 7.56
C TYR A 148 -5.47 -20.36 8.14
N GLY A 149 -4.25 -20.04 8.58
CA GLY A 149 -3.88 -18.79 9.22
C GLY A 149 -3.67 -17.60 8.27
N GLY A 150 -4.14 -17.68 7.01
CA GLY A 150 -4.08 -16.57 6.05
C GLY A 150 -2.65 -16.25 5.57
N MET A 151 -1.87 -17.27 5.21
CA MET A 151 -0.46 -17.17 4.79
C MET A 151 0.50 -16.57 5.84
N ARG A 152 0.11 -16.56 7.12
CA ARG A 152 0.89 -15.99 8.23
C ARG A 152 2.32 -16.55 8.28
N GLY A 153 3.30 -15.70 7.96
CA GLY A 153 4.73 -16.06 7.96
C GLY A 153 5.26 -16.69 6.67
N MET A 154 4.41 -16.88 5.65
CA MET A 154 4.85 -17.29 4.31
C MET A 154 5.44 -16.11 3.55
N LYS A 155 6.59 -16.30 2.90
CA LYS A 155 7.16 -15.33 1.96
C LYS A 155 6.49 -15.50 0.58
N GLY A 156 5.31 -14.91 0.40
CA GLY A 156 4.41 -15.20 -0.74
C GLY A 156 4.63 -14.37 -2.01
N LEU A 157 5.12 -13.13 -1.90
CA LEU A 157 5.22 -12.17 -3.02
C LEU A 157 6.52 -11.35 -2.99
N ILE A 158 6.82 -10.68 -4.11
CA ILE A 158 7.91 -9.71 -4.23
C ILE A 158 7.33 -8.30 -4.27
N TYR A 159 7.86 -7.43 -3.41
CA TYR A 159 7.46 -6.03 -3.25
C TYR A 159 8.73 -5.23 -2.96
N GLU A 160 9.02 -4.22 -3.78
CA GLU A 160 10.38 -3.66 -3.94
C GLU A 160 10.51 -2.23 -3.37
N THR A 161 9.39 -1.56 -3.08
CA THR A 161 9.32 -0.14 -2.70
C THR A 161 9.62 0.10 -1.22
N SER A 162 9.16 -0.78 -0.32
CA SER A 162 9.44 -0.71 1.11
C SER A 162 9.59 -2.08 1.77
N VAL A 163 10.38 -2.12 2.84
CA VAL A 163 10.68 -3.31 3.67
C VAL A 163 10.71 -2.90 5.15
N LEU A 164 10.13 -3.72 6.03
CA LEU A 164 10.15 -3.50 7.47
C LEU A 164 11.46 -3.99 8.08
N ASP A 165 12.27 -3.06 8.59
CA ASP A 165 13.39 -3.35 9.47
C ASP A 165 12.83 -3.65 10.89
N PRO A 166 13.08 -4.85 11.48
CA PRO A 166 12.55 -5.19 12.80
C PRO A 166 13.06 -4.28 13.94
N ASP A 167 14.23 -3.67 13.74
CA ASP A 167 14.92 -2.85 14.72
C ASP A 167 14.80 -1.34 14.40
N GLU A 168 14.73 -0.94 13.12
CA GLU A 168 14.61 0.47 12.70
C GLU A 168 13.24 0.91 12.14
N GLY A 169 12.31 -0.01 11.88
CA GLY A 169 10.98 0.29 11.34
C GLY A 169 10.91 0.30 9.81
N ILE A 170 9.83 0.85 9.25
CA ILE A 170 9.61 0.81 7.79
C ILE A 170 10.68 1.63 7.05
N ARG A 171 11.29 1.03 6.03
CA ARG A 171 12.28 1.67 5.15
C ARG A 171 11.72 1.86 3.74
N PHE A 172 11.76 3.07 3.23
CA PHE A 172 11.43 3.43 1.85
C PHE A 172 12.68 3.30 0.98
N ARG A 173 12.75 2.29 0.12
CA ARG A 173 13.95 1.90 -0.67
C ARG A 173 15.27 1.83 0.13
N GLY A 174 15.18 1.48 1.41
CA GLY A 174 16.30 1.38 2.34
C GLY A 174 16.44 2.56 3.32
N TYR A 175 15.90 3.74 3.00
CA TYR A 175 15.93 4.92 3.87
C TYR A 175 14.83 4.83 4.94
N SER A 176 15.19 4.99 6.20
CA SER A 176 14.24 5.09 7.33
C SER A 176 13.50 6.43 7.34
N ILE A 177 12.40 6.55 8.10
CA ILE A 177 11.62 7.81 8.18
C ILE A 177 12.48 9.03 8.59
N PRO A 178 13.41 8.96 9.58
CA PRO A 178 14.27 10.10 9.91
C PRO A 178 15.27 10.44 8.78
N GLU A 179 15.76 9.45 8.02
CA GLU A 179 16.60 9.69 6.85
C GLU A 179 15.78 10.38 5.74
N CYS A 180 14.53 9.97 5.52
CA CYS A 180 13.61 10.62 4.58
C CYS A 180 13.26 12.06 5.01
N GLN A 181 12.91 12.31 6.29
CA GLN A 181 12.68 13.67 6.79
C GLN A 181 13.91 14.57 6.64
N LYS A 182 15.12 14.02 6.82
CA LYS A 182 16.37 14.76 6.60
C LYS A 182 16.64 15.06 5.11
N LEU A 183 16.55 14.03 4.25
CA LEU A 183 17.08 14.06 2.88
C LEU A 183 16.06 14.48 1.81
N LEU A 184 14.76 14.25 2.01
CA LEU A 184 13.76 14.60 1.00
C LEU A 184 13.56 16.14 0.92
N PRO A 185 13.39 16.68 -0.29
CA PRO A 185 12.99 18.07 -0.51
C PRO A 185 11.69 18.45 0.22
N LYS A 186 11.56 19.75 0.49
CA LYS A 186 10.51 20.36 1.32
C LYS A 186 9.86 21.49 0.54
N ALA A 187 8.71 21.96 1.00
CA ALA A 187 8.13 23.20 0.48
C ALA A 187 9.03 24.41 0.84
N PRO A 188 9.05 25.49 0.04
CA PRO A 188 9.71 26.73 0.42
C PRO A 188 9.15 27.26 1.76
N GLY A 189 10.01 27.35 2.78
CA GLY A 189 9.61 27.73 4.15
C GLY A 189 8.96 26.61 4.98
N GLY A 190 8.79 25.41 4.43
CA GLY A 190 8.32 24.22 5.14
C GLY A 190 9.45 23.42 5.80
N ALA A 191 9.09 22.60 6.78
CA ALA A 191 9.97 21.70 7.53
C ALA A 191 9.73 20.21 7.19
N GLU A 192 8.51 19.83 6.84
CA GLU A 192 8.14 18.43 6.59
C GLU A 192 8.31 18.01 5.10
N PRO A 193 8.63 16.73 4.83
CA PRO A 193 9.00 16.26 3.49
C PRO A 193 7.81 16.24 2.51
N LEU A 194 8.07 16.56 1.24
CA LEU A 194 7.05 16.54 0.18
C LEU A 194 6.75 15.10 -0.30
N PRO A 195 5.46 14.68 -0.39
CA PRO A 195 5.09 13.37 -0.90
C PRO A 195 5.52 13.10 -2.35
N GLU A 196 5.65 14.14 -3.17
CA GLU A 196 6.29 14.09 -4.49
C GLU A 196 7.71 13.51 -4.44
N GLY A 197 8.49 13.94 -3.43
CA GLY A 197 9.86 13.48 -3.23
C GLY A 197 9.92 12.04 -2.72
N LEU A 198 8.96 11.66 -1.87
CA LEU A 198 8.77 10.27 -1.48
C LEU A 198 8.40 9.40 -2.69
N PHE A 199 7.47 9.84 -3.55
CA PHE A 199 7.08 9.08 -4.73
C PHE A 199 8.25 8.87 -5.68
N TRP A 200 9.03 9.92 -5.97
CA TRP A 200 10.27 9.78 -6.73
C TRP A 200 11.22 8.75 -6.10
N LEU A 201 11.40 8.79 -4.77
CA LEU A 201 12.21 7.81 -4.05
C LEU A 201 11.64 6.39 -4.20
N LEU A 202 10.34 6.16 -4.04
CA LEU A 202 9.75 4.82 -4.22
C LEU A 202 9.86 4.33 -5.67
N VAL A 203 9.73 5.21 -6.65
CA VAL A 203 9.84 4.87 -8.08
C VAL A 203 11.29 4.61 -8.50
N THR A 204 12.28 5.34 -8.00
CA THR A 204 13.68 5.23 -8.47
C THR A 204 14.62 4.49 -7.51
N GLY A 205 14.44 4.63 -6.19
CA GLY A 205 15.45 4.28 -5.20
C GLY A 205 16.59 5.31 -5.13
N GLU A 206 16.36 6.54 -5.56
CA GLU A 206 17.27 7.69 -5.48
C GLU A 206 16.55 8.87 -4.79
N ILE A 207 17.29 9.68 -4.03
CA ILE A 207 16.75 10.90 -3.42
C ILE A 207 16.69 11.98 -4.52
N PRO A 208 15.53 12.61 -4.77
CA PRO A 208 15.41 13.63 -5.82
C PRO A 208 16.03 14.97 -5.44
N THR A 209 16.37 15.76 -6.46
CA THR A 209 16.65 17.19 -6.30
C THR A 209 15.37 18.02 -6.14
N GLN A 210 15.51 19.30 -5.75
CA GLN A 210 14.37 20.21 -5.64
C GLN A 210 13.68 20.44 -7.01
N GLU A 211 14.45 20.44 -8.10
CA GLU A 211 13.95 20.59 -9.47
C GLU A 211 13.13 19.38 -9.91
N GLN A 212 13.57 18.17 -9.54
CA GLN A 212 12.85 16.92 -9.78
C GLN A 212 11.52 16.89 -9.01
N VAL A 213 11.51 17.28 -7.74
CA VAL A 213 10.27 17.41 -6.96
C VAL A 213 9.34 18.48 -7.54
N THR A 214 9.87 19.64 -7.93
CA THR A 214 9.10 20.72 -8.57
C THR A 214 8.50 20.28 -9.91
N TRP A 215 9.19 19.41 -10.65
CA TRP A 215 8.68 18.80 -11.88
C TRP A 215 7.51 17.85 -11.58
N VAL A 216 7.61 16.98 -10.57
CA VAL A 216 6.51 16.09 -10.16
C VAL A 216 5.27 16.88 -9.72
N SER A 217 5.44 17.90 -8.87
CA SER A 217 4.32 18.76 -8.42
C SER A 217 3.58 19.38 -9.61
N ARG A 218 4.33 19.90 -10.60
CA ARG A 218 3.75 20.49 -11.83
C ARG A 218 3.11 19.46 -12.75
N GLU A 219 3.65 18.24 -12.85
CA GLU A 219 3.00 17.17 -13.62
C GLU A 219 1.68 16.74 -12.98
N TRP A 220 1.64 16.53 -11.67
CA TRP A 220 0.39 16.18 -10.98
C TRP A 220 -0.63 17.32 -11.05
N ALA A 221 -0.22 18.59 -10.93
CA ALA A 221 -1.14 19.71 -11.10
C ALA A 221 -1.81 19.76 -12.50
N LYS A 222 -1.07 19.46 -13.58
CA LYS A 222 -1.64 19.38 -14.94
C LYS A 222 -2.63 18.23 -15.12
N ARG A 223 -2.37 17.10 -14.47
CA ARG A 223 -3.08 15.81 -14.66
C ARG A 223 -4.32 15.66 -13.79
N ALA A 224 -4.55 16.58 -12.85
CA ALA A 224 -5.57 16.49 -11.81
C ALA A 224 -7.04 16.69 -12.28
N ALA A 225 -7.27 16.88 -13.59
CA ALA A 225 -8.60 17.08 -14.15
C ALA A 225 -9.49 15.83 -14.02
N LEU A 226 -10.74 16.03 -13.59
CA LEU A 226 -11.76 14.98 -13.53
C LEU A 226 -12.75 15.11 -14.71
N PRO A 227 -13.12 14.00 -15.37
CA PRO A 227 -14.16 14.01 -16.40
C PRO A 227 -15.54 14.20 -15.76
N SER A 228 -16.47 14.79 -16.52
CA SER A 228 -17.76 15.26 -16.00
C SER A 228 -18.62 14.16 -15.39
N HIS A 229 -18.58 12.91 -15.89
CA HIS A 229 -19.35 11.81 -15.31
C HIS A 229 -18.90 11.45 -13.88
N VAL A 230 -17.61 11.52 -13.58
CA VAL A 230 -17.08 11.27 -12.22
C VAL A 230 -17.47 12.40 -11.28
N VAL A 231 -17.42 13.65 -11.74
CA VAL A 231 -17.90 14.83 -10.98
C VAL A 231 -19.40 14.68 -10.67
N THR A 232 -20.22 14.41 -11.68
CA THR A 232 -21.67 14.22 -11.54
C THR A 232 -22.04 13.01 -10.67
N MET A 233 -21.29 11.91 -10.73
CA MET A 233 -21.54 10.75 -9.87
C MET A 233 -21.23 11.06 -8.40
N LEU A 234 -20.15 11.80 -8.14
CA LEU A 234 -19.77 12.24 -6.78
C LEU A 234 -20.80 13.20 -6.17
N ASP A 235 -21.44 14.06 -6.97
CA ASP A 235 -22.50 14.97 -6.51
C ASP A 235 -23.85 14.28 -6.27
N ASN A 236 -24.09 13.14 -6.93
CA ASN A 236 -25.32 12.37 -6.77
C ASN A 236 -25.23 11.24 -5.72
N PHE A 237 -24.10 11.07 -5.03
CA PHE A 237 -24.00 10.08 -3.95
C PHE A 237 -24.78 10.54 -2.70
N PRO A 238 -25.62 9.67 -2.10
CA PRO A 238 -26.35 10.02 -0.89
C PRO A 238 -25.40 10.07 0.32
N THR A 239 -25.69 10.94 1.28
CA THR A 239 -24.81 11.21 2.44
C THR A 239 -24.64 10.04 3.40
N ASN A 240 -25.44 8.98 3.27
CA ASN A 240 -25.28 7.72 4.02
C ASN A 240 -24.30 6.73 3.34
N LEU A 241 -23.86 6.97 2.10
CA LEU A 241 -22.86 6.14 1.44
C LEU A 241 -21.47 6.45 1.98
N HIS A 242 -20.84 5.47 2.62
CA HIS A 242 -19.56 5.63 3.31
C HIS A 242 -18.46 6.23 2.39
N PRO A 243 -17.64 7.19 2.85
CA PRO A 243 -16.67 7.91 2.00
C PRO A 243 -15.67 7.00 1.28
N MET A 244 -15.26 5.88 1.88
CA MET A 244 -14.42 4.88 1.17
C MET A 244 -15.14 4.19 -0.01
N SER A 245 -16.46 3.99 0.09
CA SER A 245 -17.26 3.43 -1.00
C SER A 245 -17.42 4.45 -2.13
N GLN A 246 -17.62 5.73 -1.80
CA GLN A 246 -17.60 6.81 -2.79
C GLN A 246 -16.25 6.90 -3.50
N LEU A 247 -15.14 6.80 -2.75
CA LEU A 247 -13.78 6.79 -3.29
C LEU A 247 -13.57 5.61 -4.27
N SER A 248 -13.88 4.38 -3.85
CA SER A 248 -13.73 3.21 -4.74
C SER A 248 -14.59 3.33 -5.99
N ALA A 249 -15.83 3.83 -5.87
CA ALA A 249 -16.72 3.98 -7.02
C ALA A 249 -16.19 5.06 -7.99
N ALA A 250 -15.77 6.22 -7.49
CA ALA A 250 -15.20 7.29 -8.30
C ALA A 250 -13.89 6.89 -9.00
N VAL A 251 -13.00 6.16 -8.32
CA VAL A 251 -11.79 5.59 -8.95
C VAL A 251 -12.17 4.56 -10.01
N THR A 252 -13.16 3.69 -9.76
CA THR A 252 -13.64 2.72 -10.78
C THR A 252 -14.19 3.44 -12.01
N ALA A 253 -14.93 4.54 -11.83
CA ALA A 253 -15.47 5.33 -12.93
C ALA A 253 -14.41 6.15 -13.70
N LEU A 254 -13.24 6.43 -13.11
CA LEU A 254 -12.09 7.00 -13.81
C LEU A 254 -11.39 6.01 -14.76
N ASN A 255 -11.73 4.72 -14.73
CA ASN A 255 -11.18 3.73 -15.68
C ASN A 255 -11.47 4.07 -17.15
N SER A 256 -12.50 4.90 -17.44
CA SER A 256 -12.73 5.48 -18.77
C SER A 256 -11.51 6.21 -19.35
N GLU A 257 -10.66 6.76 -18.48
CA GLU A 257 -9.46 7.52 -18.85
C GLU A 257 -8.21 6.62 -18.99
N SER A 258 -8.32 5.30 -18.79
CA SER A 258 -7.15 4.39 -18.76
C SER A 258 -6.49 4.25 -20.13
N THR A 259 -5.29 4.80 -20.24
CA THR A 259 -4.43 4.65 -21.41
C THR A 259 -3.90 3.22 -21.53
N PHE A 260 -3.65 2.54 -20.41
CA PHE A 260 -3.20 1.14 -20.43
C PHE A 260 -4.29 0.18 -20.90
N ALA A 261 -5.54 0.30 -20.41
CA ALA A 261 -6.63 -0.58 -20.83
C ALA A 261 -6.89 -0.47 -22.35
N ARG A 262 -6.92 0.76 -22.88
CA ARG A 262 -7.05 1.02 -24.32
C ARG A 262 -5.84 0.46 -25.10
N ALA A 263 -4.62 0.82 -24.73
CA ALA A 263 -3.41 0.39 -25.45
C ALA A 263 -3.21 -1.13 -25.40
N TYR A 264 -3.63 -1.80 -24.31
CA TYR A 264 -3.64 -3.26 -24.22
C TYR A 264 -4.59 -3.89 -25.24
N SER A 265 -5.80 -3.34 -25.41
CA SER A 265 -6.76 -3.80 -26.44
C SER A 265 -6.28 -3.52 -27.88
N GLU A 266 -5.49 -2.46 -28.07
CA GLU A 266 -4.81 -2.12 -29.34
C GLU A 266 -3.58 -3.02 -29.63
N GLY A 267 -3.14 -3.84 -28.66
CA GLY A 267 -2.12 -4.87 -28.87
C GLY A 267 -0.67 -4.47 -28.58
N ILE A 268 -0.40 -3.58 -27.61
CA ILE A 268 0.98 -3.20 -27.25
C ILE A 268 1.85 -4.38 -26.77
N SER A 269 3.17 -4.26 -26.99
CA SER A 269 4.17 -5.22 -26.48
C SER A 269 4.20 -5.28 -24.95
N ARG A 270 4.39 -6.49 -24.40
CA ARG A 270 4.62 -6.73 -22.96
C ARG A 270 5.80 -5.94 -22.38
N THR A 271 6.84 -5.65 -23.17
CA THR A 271 7.96 -4.80 -22.74
C THR A 271 7.59 -3.33 -22.55
N LYS A 272 6.43 -2.91 -23.07
CA LYS A 272 5.91 -1.53 -23.05
C LYS A 272 4.76 -1.30 -22.06
N TYR A 273 4.23 -2.35 -21.41
CA TYR A 273 3.12 -2.23 -20.44
C TYR A 273 3.40 -1.18 -19.34
N TRP A 274 4.63 -1.14 -18.82
CA TRP A 274 5.01 -0.20 -17.76
C TRP A 274 4.89 1.28 -18.18
N GLU A 275 5.01 1.60 -19.47
CA GLU A 275 5.01 2.98 -19.96
C GLU A 275 3.61 3.62 -19.93
N PHE A 276 2.56 2.81 -20.05
CA PHE A 276 1.16 3.25 -19.93
C PHE A 276 0.66 3.13 -18.48
N ILE A 277 1.07 2.07 -17.78
CA ILE A 277 0.83 1.91 -16.33
C ILE A 277 1.44 3.09 -15.55
N TYR A 278 2.56 3.64 -16.01
CA TYR A 278 3.16 4.87 -15.47
C TYR A 278 2.26 6.09 -15.67
N GLU A 279 1.74 6.34 -16.89
CA GLU A 279 0.86 7.49 -17.14
C GLU A 279 -0.43 7.38 -16.32
N ASP A 280 -1.11 6.22 -16.37
CA ASP A 280 -2.34 5.97 -15.61
C ASP A 280 -2.11 6.08 -14.08
N SER A 281 -0.91 5.75 -13.58
CA SER A 281 -0.55 5.94 -12.18
C SER A 281 -0.31 7.41 -11.82
N MET A 282 0.41 8.16 -12.66
CA MET A 282 0.64 9.60 -12.48
C MET A 282 -0.68 10.38 -12.51
N ASP A 283 -1.56 10.03 -13.45
CA ASP A 283 -2.90 10.60 -13.59
C ASP A 283 -3.81 10.25 -12.41
N LEU A 284 -3.78 9.01 -11.91
CA LEU A 284 -4.55 8.63 -10.74
C LEU A 284 -4.08 9.38 -9.48
N ILE A 285 -2.77 9.48 -9.23
CA ILE A 285 -2.23 10.24 -8.08
C ILE A 285 -2.62 11.71 -8.17
N ALA A 286 -2.58 12.30 -9.37
CA ALA A 286 -3.03 13.66 -9.62
C ALA A 286 -4.53 13.87 -9.34
N LYS A 287 -5.38 12.94 -9.77
CA LYS A 287 -6.86 13.03 -9.66
C LYS A 287 -7.39 12.66 -8.27
N LEU A 288 -6.62 11.94 -7.45
CA LEU A 288 -7.06 11.45 -6.13
C LEU A 288 -7.43 12.56 -5.13
N PRO A 289 -6.62 13.63 -4.93
CA PRO A 289 -7.02 14.77 -4.11
C PRO A 289 -8.34 15.41 -4.53
N CYS A 290 -8.59 15.53 -5.84
CA CYS A 290 -9.83 16.12 -6.37
C CYS A 290 -11.05 15.26 -6.01
N ILE A 291 -10.97 13.94 -6.18
CA ILE A 291 -12.02 13.01 -5.74
C ILE A 291 -12.22 13.10 -4.24
N ALA A 292 -11.14 12.95 -3.48
CA ALA A 292 -11.18 12.88 -2.03
C ALA A 292 -11.75 14.17 -1.42
N ALA A 293 -11.33 15.34 -1.89
CA ALA A 293 -11.86 16.62 -1.43
C ALA A 293 -13.31 16.86 -1.83
N LYS A 294 -13.74 16.35 -3.00
CA LYS A 294 -15.15 16.42 -3.41
C LYS A 294 -16.05 15.55 -2.52
N ILE A 295 -15.63 14.33 -2.21
CA ILE A 295 -16.30 13.47 -1.21
C ILE A 295 -16.40 14.22 0.14
N TYR A 296 -15.31 14.85 0.57
CA TYR A 296 -15.26 15.60 1.83
C TYR A 296 -16.25 16.76 1.87
N ARG A 297 -16.27 17.61 0.83
CA ARG A 297 -17.19 18.75 0.78
C ARG A 297 -18.64 18.33 0.59
N ASN A 298 -18.91 17.29 -0.20
CA ASN A 298 -20.27 16.78 -0.42
C ASN A 298 -20.86 16.18 0.87
N LEU A 299 -20.04 15.51 1.70
CA LEU A 299 -20.49 14.94 2.97
C LEU A 299 -20.53 15.95 4.13
N TYR A 300 -19.58 16.90 4.19
CA TYR A 300 -19.32 17.66 5.42
C TYR A 300 -19.24 19.18 5.24
N ARG A 301 -19.25 19.70 4.00
CA ARG A 301 -19.22 21.15 3.70
C ARG A 301 -20.27 21.51 2.63
N GLU A 302 -21.46 20.92 2.77
CA GLU A 302 -22.70 21.26 2.03
C GLU A 302 -22.60 21.23 0.49
N GLY A 303 -21.72 20.39 -0.08
CA GLY A 303 -21.50 20.32 -1.53
C GLY A 303 -20.79 21.55 -2.11
N SER A 304 -20.17 22.38 -1.26
CA SER A 304 -19.40 23.54 -1.72
C SER A 304 -18.27 23.14 -2.67
N SER A 305 -17.96 24.01 -3.64
CA SER A 305 -16.92 23.75 -4.64
C SER A 305 -15.55 23.53 -4.01
N ILE A 306 -14.79 22.57 -4.53
CA ILE A 306 -13.38 22.34 -4.18
C ILE A 306 -12.45 23.44 -4.71
N GLY A 307 -12.92 24.34 -5.57
CA GLY A 307 -12.11 25.37 -6.21
C GLY A 307 -11.35 24.85 -7.43
N ALA A 308 -10.18 25.43 -7.70
CA ALA A 308 -9.31 25.06 -8.80
C ALA A 308 -7.92 24.67 -8.28
N ILE A 309 -7.19 23.85 -9.05
CA ILE A 309 -5.79 23.51 -8.80
C ILE A 309 -4.92 24.72 -9.14
N ASP A 310 -3.98 25.05 -8.25
CA ASP A 310 -2.92 26.02 -8.51
C ASP A 310 -1.64 25.26 -8.93
N PRO A 311 -1.15 25.43 -10.18
CA PRO A 311 0.06 24.75 -10.67
C PRO A 311 1.38 25.29 -10.10
N ALA A 312 1.34 26.32 -9.25
CA ALA A 312 2.49 26.78 -8.48
C ALA A 312 2.63 26.09 -7.10
N LEU A 313 1.60 25.39 -6.62
CA LEU A 313 1.58 24.74 -5.30
C LEU A 313 1.89 23.24 -5.39
N ASP A 314 2.41 22.67 -4.29
CA ASP A 314 2.58 21.24 -4.13
C ASP A 314 1.25 20.49 -4.01
N TRP A 315 1.31 19.17 -4.18
CA TRP A 315 0.17 18.25 -4.15
C TRP A 315 -0.60 18.28 -2.82
N SER A 316 0.13 18.42 -1.70
CA SER A 316 -0.47 18.45 -0.36
C SER A 316 -1.21 19.76 -0.10
N TYR A 317 -0.63 20.89 -0.50
CA TYR A 317 -1.26 22.21 -0.39
C TYR A 317 -2.48 22.34 -1.32
N ASN A 318 -2.39 21.86 -2.57
CA ASN A 318 -3.56 21.73 -3.44
C ASN A 318 -4.66 20.89 -2.77
N PHE A 319 -4.32 19.77 -2.12
CA PHE A 319 -5.30 18.95 -1.41
C PHE A 319 -5.94 19.66 -0.22
N THR A 320 -5.17 20.34 0.65
CA THR A 320 -5.74 21.08 1.80
C THR A 320 -6.61 22.26 1.38
N ASN A 321 -6.22 22.99 0.33
CA ASN A 321 -7.05 24.05 -0.27
C ASN A 321 -8.38 23.49 -0.77
N MET A 322 -8.34 22.37 -1.51
CA MET A 322 -9.54 21.69 -1.98
C MET A 322 -10.41 21.14 -0.83
N LEU A 323 -9.81 20.68 0.29
CA LEU A 323 -10.55 20.30 1.51
C LEU A 323 -11.14 21.51 2.27
N GLY A 324 -10.64 22.72 2.03
CA GLY A 324 -11.08 23.97 2.68
C GLY A 324 -10.26 24.37 3.90
N TYR A 325 -9.03 23.88 4.05
CA TYR A 325 -8.13 24.20 5.17
C TYR A 325 -7.00 25.11 4.70
N THR A 326 -6.83 26.24 5.39
CA THR A 326 -5.84 27.29 5.06
C THR A 326 -4.76 27.48 6.14
N ASP A 327 -4.81 26.75 7.26
CA ASP A 327 -3.78 26.79 8.30
C ASP A 327 -2.45 26.21 7.75
N PRO A 328 -1.35 26.98 7.69
CA PRO A 328 -0.08 26.49 7.17
C PRO A 328 0.46 25.24 7.87
N GLN A 329 0.13 25.04 9.14
CA GLN A 329 0.56 23.87 9.90
C GLN A 329 -0.31 22.63 9.60
N PHE A 330 -1.56 22.79 9.18
CA PHE A 330 -2.33 21.67 8.62
C PHE A 330 -1.78 21.23 7.25
N ILE A 331 -1.23 22.16 6.46
CA ILE A 331 -0.53 21.83 5.20
C ILE A 331 0.73 20.99 5.50
N GLU A 332 1.55 21.42 6.47
CA GLU A 332 2.73 20.65 6.91
C GLU A 332 2.34 19.27 7.48
N LEU A 333 1.27 19.20 8.29
CA LEU A 333 0.72 17.93 8.76
C LEU A 333 0.32 17.03 7.59
N MET A 334 -0.32 17.57 6.55
CA MET A 334 -0.75 16.81 5.38
C MET A 334 0.47 16.28 4.59
N ARG A 335 1.51 17.11 4.39
CA ARG A 335 2.79 16.69 3.75
C ARG A 335 3.44 15.53 4.51
N LEU A 336 3.53 15.62 5.83
CA LEU A 336 4.04 14.56 6.69
C LEU A 336 3.16 13.30 6.64
N TYR A 337 1.85 13.44 6.85
CA TYR A 337 0.89 12.33 6.89
C TYR A 337 0.88 11.53 5.59
N LEU A 338 0.81 12.22 4.45
CA LEU A 338 0.81 11.60 3.12
C LEU A 338 2.15 10.92 2.80
N THR A 339 3.26 11.43 3.33
CA THR A 339 4.59 10.80 3.21
C THR A 339 4.71 9.52 4.04
N ILE A 340 4.25 9.48 5.29
CA ILE A 340 4.54 8.35 6.22
C ILE A 340 3.57 7.18 6.14
N HIS A 341 2.35 7.36 5.62
CA HIS A 341 1.39 6.26 5.40
C HIS A 341 1.52 5.62 4.01
N SER A 342 2.37 6.20 3.16
CA SER A 342 2.48 5.98 1.71
C SER A 342 2.66 4.53 1.30
N ASP A 343 3.44 3.77 2.05
CA ASP A 343 3.75 2.38 1.77
C ASP A 343 4.07 1.62 3.07
N HIS A 344 3.82 0.31 3.10
CA HIS A 344 4.24 -0.54 4.22
C HIS A 344 4.26 -2.02 3.81
N GLU A 345 5.23 -2.37 2.96
CA GLU A 345 5.39 -3.70 2.33
C GLU A 345 4.16 -4.16 1.51
N GLY A 346 4.31 -5.29 0.82
CA GLY A 346 3.24 -5.87 0.01
C GLY A 346 2.22 -6.72 0.75
N GLY A 347 2.52 -7.15 1.99
CA GLY A 347 1.71 -8.14 2.72
C GLY A 347 0.46 -7.58 3.41
N ASN A 348 0.23 -6.26 3.38
CA ASN A 348 -1.00 -5.66 3.90
C ASN A 348 -2.13 -5.72 2.85
N VAL A 349 -3.39 -5.80 3.29
CA VAL A 349 -4.53 -6.18 2.43
C VAL A 349 -4.68 -5.25 1.21
N SER A 350 -4.50 -3.93 1.37
CA SER A 350 -4.63 -2.99 0.25
C SER A 350 -3.47 -3.08 -0.75
N ALA A 351 -2.23 -3.21 -0.28
CA ALA A 351 -1.07 -3.41 -1.14
C ALA A 351 -1.13 -4.75 -1.90
N HIS A 352 -1.50 -5.83 -1.20
CA HIS A 352 -1.67 -7.15 -1.82
C HIS A 352 -2.81 -7.16 -2.83
N THR A 353 -3.96 -6.56 -2.51
CA THR A 353 -5.10 -6.49 -3.45
C THR A 353 -4.74 -5.72 -4.73
N SER A 354 -4.00 -4.61 -4.61
CA SER A 354 -3.49 -3.87 -5.78
C SER A 354 -2.54 -4.73 -6.63
N HIS A 355 -1.62 -5.45 -5.99
CA HIS A 355 -0.69 -6.36 -6.67
C HIS A 355 -1.42 -7.50 -7.38
N LEU A 356 -2.35 -8.16 -6.69
CA LEU A 356 -3.14 -9.29 -7.17
C LEU A 356 -4.02 -8.91 -8.38
N VAL A 357 -4.80 -7.83 -8.28
CA VAL A 357 -5.65 -7.35 -9.38
C VAL A 357 -4.80 -6.85 -10.55
N GLY A 358 -3.75 -6.09 -10.29
CA GLY A 358 -2.79 -5.68 -11.32
C GLY A 358 -2.04 -6.84 -11.98
N SER A 359 -1.89 -8.00 -11.31
CA SER A 359 -1.26 -9.20 -11.88
C SER A 359 -2.10 -9.86 -12.98
N ALA A 360 -3.42 -9.64 -12.96
CA ALA A 360 -4.33 -10.04 -14.03
C ALA A 360 -4.31 -9.07 -15.24
N LEU A 361 -3.41 -8.07 -15.22
CA LEU A 361 -3.33 -6.98 -16.20
C LEU A 361 -4.57 -6.07 -16.21
N SER A 362 -5.22 -5.91 -15.06
CA SER A 362 -6.01 -4.71 -14.80
C SER A 362 -5.10 -3.49 -14.68
N ASP A 363 -5.60 -2.34 -15.10
CA ASP A 363 -4.99 -1.01 -15.03
C ASP A 363 -4.92 -0.45 -13.58
N PRO A 364 -4.23 0.68 -13.37
CA PRO A 364 -4.08 1.28 -12.05
C PRO A 364 -5.39 1.72 -11.38
N TYR A 365 -6.39 2.15 -12.14
CA TYR A 365 -7.67 2.59 -11.57
C TYR A 365 -8.42 1.40 -10.95
N LEU A 366 -8.58 0.30 -11.71
CA LEU A 366 -9.24 -0.91 -11.19
C LEU A 366 -8.44 -1.57 -10.05
N ALA A 367 -7.11 -1.63 -10.17
CA ALA A 367 -6.24 -2.19 -9.13
C ALA A 367 -6.27 -1.35 -7.83
N PHE A 368 -6.34 -0.02 -7.93
CA PHE A 368 -6.43 0.87 -6.76
C PHE A 368 -7.84 0.88 -6.15
N ALA A 369 -8.91 0.88 -6.95
CA ALA A 369 -10.28 0.78 -6.45
C ALA A 369 -10.50 -0.51 -5.63
N ALA A 370 -10.02 -1.66 -6.13
CA ALA A 370 -10.04 -2.90 -5.37
C ALA A 370 -9.23 -2.79 -4.05
N ALA A 371 -8.05 -2.16 -4.10
CA ALA A 371 -7.24 -1.90 -2.91
C ALA A 371 -7.94 -0.98 -1.89
N MET A 372 -8.78 -0.03 -2.32
CA MET A 372 -9.58 0.82 -1.43
C MET A 372 -10.72 0.03 -0.76
N ASN A 373 -11.34 -0.94 -1.45
CA ASN A 373 -12.31 -1.84 -0.81
C ASN A 373 -11.62 -2.74 0.23
N GLY A 374 -10.40 -3.22 -0.05
CA GLY A 374 -9.57 -3.91 0.94
C GLY A 374 -9.14 -3.02 2.12
N LEU A 375 -8.89 -1.73 1.88
CA LEU A 375 -8.55 -0.75 2.91
C LEU A 375 -9.77 -0.37 3.78
N ALA A 376 -10.98 -0.36 3.22
CA ALA A 376 -12.22 -0.13 3.96
C ALA A 376 -12.58 -1.27 4.94
N GLY A 377 -11.88 -2.40 4.90
CA GLY A 377 -12.04 -3.49 5.85
C GLY A 377 -11.66 -3.06 7.28
N PRO A 378 -12.50 -3.31 8.31
CA PRO A 378 -12.23 -2.90 9.69
C PRO A 378 -10.87 -3.35 10.23
N LEU A 379 -10.44 -4.57 9.88
CA LEU A 379 -9.15 -5.15 10.28
C LEU A 379 -7.92 -4.55 9.56
N HIS A 380 -8.07 -3.46 8.82
CA HIS A 380 -6.97 -2.79 8.10
C HIS A 380 -7.04 -1.25 8.22
N GLY A 381 -8.17 -0.63 7.88
CA GLY A 381 -8.25 0.83 7.70
C GLY A 381 -8.86 1.65 8.84
N LEU A 382 -9.21 1.06 9.99
CA LEU A 382 -9.93 1.75 11.09
C LEU A 382 -9.11 2.00 12.37
N ALA A 383 -7.85 1.55 12.44
CA ALA A 383 -7.05 1.63 13.68
C ALA A 383 -6.91 3.06 14.25
N ASN A 384 -6.77 4.06 13.37
CA ASN A 384 -6.75 5.49 13.72
C ASN A 384 -8.06 5.92 14.41
N GLN A 385 -9.21 5.57 13.84
CA GLN A 385 -10.53 5.86 14.42
C GLN A 385 -10.77 5.12 15.73
N GLU A 386 -10.36 3.84 15.83
CA GLU A 386 -10.49 3.05 17.07
C GLU A 386 -9.67 3.66 18.22
N VAL A 387 -8.45 4.12 17.94
CA VAL A 387 -7.62 4.89 18.88
C VAL A 387 -8.33 6.16 19.30
N LEU A 388 -8.82 6.98 18.36
CA LEU A 388 -9.37 8.29 18.67
C LEU A 388 -10.70 8.21 19.45
N VAL A 389 -11.56 7.24 19.13
CA VAL A 389 -12.78 6.93 19.90
C VAL A 389 -12.43 6.48 21.32
N TRP A 390 -11.42 5.62 21.47
CA TRP A 390 -10.97 5.16 22.79
C TRP A 390 -10.35 6.30 23.63
N LEU A 391 -9.50 7.16 23.04
CA LEU A 391 -8.94 8.35 23.69
C LEU A 391 -10.03 9.33 24.14
N THR A 392 -11.04 9.57 23.29
CA THR A 392 -12.15 10.48 23.61
C THR A 392 -12.99 9.97 24.78
N ASN A 393 -13.26 8.65 24.82
CA ASN A 393 -13.96 8.04 25.95
C ASN A 393 -13.11 8.05 27.23
N LEU A 394 -11.82 7.76 27.12
CA LEU A 394 -10.86 7.78 28.23
C LEU A 394 -10.76 9.16 28.90
N GLN A 395 -10.62 10.22 28.10
CA GLN A 395 -10.58 11.60 28.58
C GLN A 395 -11.90 12.01 29.24
N LYS A 396 -13.04 11.57 28.68
CA LYS A 396 -14.38 11.81 29.25
C LYS A 396 -14.60 11.06 30.58
N GLU A 397 -13.99 9.89 30.76
CA GLU A 397 -14.11 9.10 32.00
C GLU A 397 -13.18 9.61 33.11
N LEU A 398 -11.93 9.93 32.80
CA LEU A 398 -10.91 10.24 33.81
C LEU A 398 -10.66 11.73 34.04
N GLY A 399 -11.04 12.60 33.10
CA GLY A 399 -10.73 14.03 33.06
C GLY A 399 -9.52 14.36 32.17
N GLU A 400 -9.35 15.64 31.82
CA GLU A 400 -8.21 16.12 31.02
C GLU A 400 -6.88 16.10 31.81
N ASP A 401 -6.92 16.49 33.08
CA ASP A 401 -5.76 16.49 34.00
C ASP A 401 -5.67 15.20 34.84
N VAL A 402 -5.72 14.03 34.18
CA VAL A 402 -5.61 12.72 34.85
C VAL A 402 -4.19 12.49 35.39
N SER A 403 -4.05 11.98 36.62
CA SER A 403 -2.73 11.63 37.19
C SER A 403 -2.16 10.35 36.58
N ASP A 404 -0.82 10.24 36.53
CA ASP A 404 -0.13 9.06 36.02
C ASP A 404 -0.56 7.76 36.73
N GLU A 405 -0.84 7.85 38.03
CA GLU A 405 -1.33 6.75 38.87
C GLU A 405 -2.74 6.30 38.44
N LYS A 406 -3.71 7.23 38.41
CA LYS A 406 -5.10 6.95 37.99
C LYS A 406 -5.17 6.42 36.55
N LEU A 407 -4.31 6.93 35.66
CA LEU A 407 -4.23 6.43 34.28
C LEU A 407 -3.57 5.04 34.21
N ARG A 408 -2.51 4.78 34.98
CA ARG A 408 -1.88 3.46 35.08
C ARG A 408 -2.85 2.40 35.61
N ASP A 409 -3.65 2.73 36.61
CA ASP A 409 -4.69 1.85 37.15
C ASP A 409 -5.79 1.55 36.12
N PHE A 410 -6.24 2.55 35.36
CA PHE A 410 -7.17 2.34 34.26
C PHE A 410 -6.62 1.37 33.19
N ILE A 411 -5.34 1.50 32.84
CA ILE A 411 -4.68 0.61 31.87
C ILE A 411 -4.56 -0.81 32.43
N TRP A 412 -4.17 -0.98 33.69
CA TRP A 412 -4.17 -2.29 34.37
C TRP A 412 -5.56 -2.93 34.41
N ASN A 413 -6.59 -2.18 34.81
CA ASN A 413 -7.98 -2.66 34.84
C ASN A 413 -8.49 -3.06 33.45
N THR A 414 -8.15 -2.28 32.42
CA THR A 414 -8.44 -2.62 31.02
C THR A 414 -7.77 -3.93 30.61
N LEU A 415 -6.46 -4.08 30.83
CA LEU A 415 -5.69 -5.26 30.46
C LEU A 415 -6.06 -6.52 31.27
N ASN A 416 -6.48 -6.36 32.53
CA ASN A 416 -6.94 -7.46 33.38
C ASN A 416 -8.38 -7.90 33.03
N SER A 417 -9.21 -7.00 32.50
CA SER A 417 -10.54 -7.35 31.96
C SER A 417 -10.51 -8.07 30.60
N GLY A 418 -9.32 -8.39 30.07
CA GLY A 418 -9.14 -9.03 28.77
C GLY A 418 -9.26 -8.08 27.57
N ARG A 419 -9.43 -6.77 27.80
CA ARG A 419 -9.36 -5.74 26.76
C ARG A 419 -7.90 -5.40 26.44
N VAL A 420 -7.69 -4.65 25.36
CA VAL A 420 -6.38 -4.21 24.86
C VAL A 420 -6.33 -2.68 24.82
N VAL A 421 -5.12 -2.12 24.70
CA VAL A 421 -4.92 -0.67 24.47
C VAL A 421 -4.77 -0.44 22.96
N PRO A 422 -5.68 0.27 22.28
CA PRO A 422 -5.60 0.51 20.85
C PRO A 422 -4.28 1.19 20.44
N GLY A 423 -3.74 0.80 19.29
CA GLY A 423 -2.48 1.33 18.75
C GLY A 423 -1.19 0.82 19.42
N TYR A 424 -1.26 0.11 20.56
CA TYR A 424 -0.10 -0.46 21.26
C TYR A 424 -0.01 -1.99 21.10
N GLY A 425 1.20 -2.49 20.87
CA GLY A 425 1.49 -3.93 20.81
C GLY A 425 1.68 -4.47 19.38
N HIS A 426 2.93 -4.58 18.93
CA HIS A 426 3.26 -5.05 17.58
C HIS A 426 3.85 -6.47 17.57
N ALA A 427 3.48 -7.31 16.61
CA ALA A 427 4.02 -8.68 16.47
C ALA A 427 5.50 -8.77 16.02
N VAL A 428 6.08 -7.68 15.48
CA VAL A 428 7.36 -7.68 14.75
C VAL A 428 8.29 -6.58 15.23
N LEU A 429 7.87 -5.32 15.11
CA LEU A 429 8.67 -4.13 15.45
C LEU A 429 9.07 -4.11 16.93
N ARG A 430 10.36 -3.97 17.23
CA ARG A 430 10.92 -4.10 18.60
C ARG A 430 11.01 -2.79 19.40
N LYS A 431 10.87 -1.63 18.75
CA LYS A 431 10.86 -0.29 19.37
C LYS A 431 9.63 0.50 18.92
N THR A 432 9.50 1.76 19.34
CA THR A 432 8.47 2.69 18.86
C THR A 432 8.53 2.87 17.34
N ASP A 433 7.37 2.85 16.68
CA ASP A 433 7.26 3.12 15.24
C ASP A 433 7.85 4.50 14.90
N PRO A 434 8.82 4.62 13.98
CA PRO A 434 9.38 5.93 13.63
C PRO A 434 8.32 6.88 13.05
N ARG A 435 7.19 6.35 12.52
CA ARG A 435 6.03 7.12 12.08
C ARG A 435 5.14 7.62 13.24
N TYR A 436 5.18 6.95 14.39
CA TYR A 436 4.65 7.52 15.65
C TYR A 436 5.57 8.63 16.15
N THR A 437 6.88 8.43 16.08
CA THR A 437 7.89 9.38 16.57
C THR A 437 7.86 10.71 15.81
N CYS A 438 7.83 10.72 14.48
CA CYS A 438 7.75 11.98 13.73
C CYS A 438 6.43 12.75 13.97
N GLN A 439 5.31 12.05 14.11
CA GLN A 439 4.03 12.65 14.50
C GLN A 439 4.05 13.24 15.92
N ARG A 440 4.76 12.59 16.85
CA ARG A 440 5.02 13.12 18.19
C ARG A 440 5.91 14.35 18.17
N GLU A 441 6.96 14.36 17.35
CA GLU A 441 7.82 15.54 17.17
C GLU A 441 7.04 16.72 16.57
N PHE A 442 6.17 16.47 15.60
CA PHE A 442 5.25 17.47 15.06
C PHE A 442 4.32 18.02 16.17
N ALA A 443 3.70 17.15 16.95
CA ALA A 443 2.81 17.58 18.05
C ALA A 443 3.53 18.41 19.12
N LEU A 444 4.76 18.03 19.49
CA LEU A 444 5.58 18.76 20.46
C LEU A 444 5.95 20.18 19.98
N LYS A 445 6.11 20.39 18.66
CA LYS A 445 6.36 21.71 18.07
C LYS A 445 5.09 22.56 17.98
N HIS A 446 3.98 21.99 17.49
CA HIS A 446 2.86 22.76 16.94
C HIS A 446 1.57 22.71 17.81
N LEU A 447 1.39 21.71 18.67
CA LEU A 447 0.24 21.57 19.57
C LEU A 447 0.56 20.99 20.98
N PRO A 448 1.68 21.37 21.65
CA PRO A 448 2.09 20.77 22.93
C PRO A 448 1.15 21.06 24.13
N LYS A 449 0.11 21.87 23.93
CA LYS A 449 -0.90 22.21 24.94
C LYS A 449 -2.25 21.53 24.72
N ASP A 450 -2.44 20.82 23.61
CA ASP A 450 -3.70 20.13 23.32
C ASP A 450 -3.99 18.99 24.34
N PRO A 451 -5.20 18.91 24.93
CA PRO A 451 -5.53 17.90 25.93
C PRO A 451 -5.45 16.45 25.43
N LEU A 452 -5.82 16.16 24.17
CA LEU A 452 -5.76 14.81 23.63
C LEU A 452 -4.31 14.39 23.30
N PHE A 453 -3.49 15.30 22.78
CA PHE A 453 -2.07 15.06 22.62
C PHE A 453 -1.37 14.84 23.98
N ARG A 454 -1.72 15.60 25.02
CA ARG A 454 -1.22 15.37 26.38
C ARG A 454 -1.53 13.96 26.86
N LEU A 455 -2.77 13.48 26.67
CA LEU A 455 -3.18 12.12 27.01
C LEU A 455 -2.37 11.07 26.21
N VAL A 456 -2.20 11.25 24.89
CA VAL A 456 -1.34 10.38 24.06
C VAL A 456 0.12 10.37 24.55
N ALA A 457 0.65 11.53 24.94
CA ALA A 457 2.01 11.66 25.46
C ALA A 457 2.19 11.04 26.86
N GLN A 458 1.14 11.03 27.68
CA GLN A 458 1.11 10.38 29.00
C GLN A 458 0.98 8.86 28.88
N LEU A 459 0.13 8.38 27.97
CA LEU A 459 0.02 6.97 27.60
C LEU A 459 1.37 6.42 27.11
N TYR A 460 2.12 7.19 26.32
CA TYR A 460 3.46 6.81 25.86
C TYR A 460 4.47 6.57 27.00
N LYS A 461 4.31 7.27 28.13
CA LYS A 461 5.13 7.12 29.34
C LYS A 461 4.73 5.87 30.16
N ILE A 462 3.45 5.51 30.14
CA ILE A 462 2.87 4.53 31.07
C ILE A 462 2.66 3.16 30.41
N VAL A 463 1.97 3.12 29.27
CA VAL A 463 1.48 1.87 28.65
C VAL A 463 2.61 0.88 28.32
N PRO A 464 3.77 1.29 27.77
CA PRO A 464 4.83 0.33 27.46
C PRO A 464 5.36 -0.42 28.70
N ASN A 465 5.47 0.28 29.84
CA ASN A 465 5.91 -0.32 31.10
C ASN A 465 4.87 -1.31 31.63
N VAL A 466 3.58 -0.93 31.65
CA VAL A 466 2.49 -1.83 32.08
C VAL A 466 2.42 -3.09 31.20
N LEU A 467 2.63 -2.96 29.87
CA LEU A 467 2.63 -4.10 28.96
C LEU A 467 3.85 -5.03 29.15
N LEU A 468 5.02 -4.49 29.54
CA LEU A 468 6.19 -5.28 29.93
C LEU A 468 5.95 -6.02 31.26
N GLU A 469 5.41 -5.33 32.27
CA GLU A 469 5.04 -5.92 33.56
C GLU A 469 3.98 -7.03 33.41
N GLN A 470 3.04 -6.90 32.48
CA GLN A 470 2.06 -7.94 32.18
C GLN A 470 2.68 -9.18 31.49
N GLY A 471 3.84 -9.05 30.84
CA GLY A 471 4.56 -10.15 30.18
C GLY A 471 3.87 -10.79 28.97
N LYS A 472 2.68 -10.32 28.55
CA LYS A 472 1.92 -10.91 27.42
C LYS A 472 2.26 -10.28 26.06
N ALA A 473 2.58 -8.98 26.03
CA ALA A 473 2.87 -8.26 24.79
C ALA A 473 4.33 -8.45 24.37
N LYS A 474 4.57 -9.06 23.20
CA LYS A 474 5.93 -9.34 22.72
C LYS A 474 6.77 -8.07 22.49
N ASN A 475 6.17 -7.02 21.94
CA ASN A 475 6.78 -5.70 21.80
C ASN A 475 5.74 -4.66 22.24
N PRO A 476 5.99 -3.86 23.28
CA PRO A 476 4.96 -3.09 24.01
C PRO A 476 4.68 -1.69 23.44
N TRP A 477 5.20 -1.38 22.25
CA TRP A 477 5.30 -0.01 21.72
C TRP A 477 4.11 0.39 20.83
N PRO A 478 3.87 1.70 20.63
CA PRO A 478 2.82 2.18 19.73
C PRO A 478 3.23 2.20 18.26
N ASN A 479 2.20 2.14 17.39
CA ASN A 479 2.29 2.30 15.95
C ASN A 479 1.84 3.72 15.48
N VAL A 480 1.93 3.99 14.17
CA VAL A 480 1.49 5.27 13.56
C VAL A 480 0.05 5.69 13.92
N ASP A 481 -0.87 4.74 14.05
CA ASP A 481 -2.29 4.96 14.30
C ASP A 481 -2.58 5.43 15.72
N ALA A 482 -1.68 5.14 16.67
CA ALA A 482 -1.76 5.62 18.05
C ALA A 482 -1.60 7.15 18.20
N HIS A 483 -1.32 7.89 17.11
CA HIS A 483 -1.05 9.33 17.14
C HIS A 483 -1.74 10.16 16.04
N SER A 484 -2.10 9.55 14.90
CA SER A 484 -2.58 10.29 13.74
C SER A 484 -3.92 11.00 13.96
N GLY A 485 -4.86 10.36 14.67
CA GLY A 485 -6.19 10.91 14.93
C GLY A 485 -6.19 12.25 15.70
N VAL A 486 -5.36 12.38 16.74
CA VAL A 486 -5.32 13.62 17.55
C VAL A 486 -4.76 14.81 16.77
N LEU A 487 -3.85 14.56 15.82
CA LEU A 487 -3.32 15.60 14.93
C LEU A 487 -4.42 16.12 13.99
N LEU A 488 -5.20 15.23 13.37
CA LEU A 488 -6.31 15.61 12.50
C LEU A 488 -7.40 16.35 13.28
N GLN A 489 -7.80 15.83 14.45
CA GLN A 489 -8.84 16.43 15.28
C GLN A 489 -8.48 17.84 15.77
N TYR A 490 -7.21 18.11 16.10
CA TYR A 490 -6.73 19.44 16.54
C TYR A 490 -6.99 20.53 15.48
N TYR A 491 -6.59 20.29 14.22
CA TYR A 491 -6.80 21.24 13.12
C TYR A 491 -8.25 21.29 12.59
N GLY A 492 -9.18 20.56 13.21
CA GLY A 492 -10.60 20.57 12.84
C GLY A 492 -11.00 19.58 11.75
N MET A 493 -10.15 18.61 11.41
CA MET A 493 -10.50 17.42 10.60
C MET A 493 -11.00 16.34 11.57
N LYS A 494 -12.28 16.41 11.95
CA LYS A 494 -12.91 15.62 13.04
C LYS A 494 -13.80 14.48 12.53
N GLU A 495 -14.01 14.42 11.22
CA GLU A 495 -14.95 13.55 10.53
C GLU A 495 -14.39 12.13 10.34
N MET A 496 -14.22 11.39 11.45
CA MET A 496 -13.45 10.13 11.56
C MET A 496 -13.69 9.09 10.44
N ASN A 497 -14.91 8.93 9.90
CA ASN A 497 -15.18 8.02 8.78
C ASN A 497 -14.35 8.34 7.52
N TYR A 498 -13.91 9.59 7.38
CA TYR A 498 -13.09 10.07 6.27
C TYR A 498 -11.59 9.80 6.42
N TYR A 499 -11.09 9.47 7.62
CA TYR A 499 -9.64 9.30 7.85
C TYR A 499 -9.03 8.19 6.98
N THR A 500 -9.79 7.13 6.69
CA THR A 500 -9.37 6.05 5.79
C THR A 500 -9.24 6.53 4.34
N VAL A 501 -9.94 7.61 3.91
CA VAL A 501 -9.74 8.24 2.60
C VAL A 501 -8.39 8.96 2.55
N LEU A 502 -8.01 9.69 3.60
CA LEU A 502 -6.66 10.29 3.71
C LEU A 502 -5.57 9.20 3.64
N PHE A 503 -5.79 8.07 4.33
CA PHE A 503 -4.89 6.91 4.26
C PHE A 503 -4.86 6.32 2.84
N GLY A 504 -6.01 6.22 2.15
CA GLY A 504 -6.09 5.80 0.75
C GLY A 504 -5.27 6.68 -0.19
N VAL A 505 -5.48 8.00 -0.14
CA VAL A 505 -4.74 9.00 -0.95
C VAL A 505 -3.23 8.88 -0.73
N SER A 506 -2.78 8.72 0.52
CA SER A 506 -1.37 8.44 0.82
C SER A 506 -0.90 7.12 0.22
N ARG A 507 -1.64 6.02 0.46
CA ARG A 507 -1.26 4.65 0.07
C ARG A 507 -1.16 4.46 -1.44
N ALA A 508 -1.80 5.31 -2.23
CA ALA A 508 -1.62 5.35 -3.69
C ALA A 508 -0.14 5.44 -4.09
N LEU A 509 0.65 6.26 -3.39
CA LEU A 509 2.06 6.50 -3.73
C LEU A 509 2.88 5.21 -3.70
N GLY A 510 2.69 4.36 -2.69
CA GLY A 510 3.37 3.07 -2.56
C GLY A 510 2.89 2.03 -3.57
N VAL A 511 1.58 1.75 -3.57
CA VAL A 511 1.04 0.62 -4.37
C VAL A 511 1.16 0.86 -5.87
N LEU A 512 1.06 2.12 -6.32
CA LEU A 512 1.21 2.48 -7.73
C LEU A 512 2.70 2.49 -8.15
N SER A 513 3.61 2.92 -7.28
CA SER A 513 5.06 2.74 -7.49
C SER A 513 5.41 1.26 -7.69
N GLN A 514 4.86 0.37 -6.86
CA GLN A 514 5.05 -1.07 -7.04
C GLN A 514 4.33 -1.59 -8.29
N LEU A 515 3.16 -1.08 -8.66
CA LEU A 515 2.43 -1.53 -9.85
C LEU A 515 3.21 -1.26 -11.14
N ILE A 516 3.84 -0.08 -11.26
CA ILE A 516 4.78 0.27 -12.33
C ILE A 516 5.92 -0.76 -12.39
N TRP A 517 6.60 -1.02 -11.27
CA TRP A 517 7.70 -1.99 -11.20
C TRP A 517 7.26 -3.43 -11.49
N SER A 518 6.07 -3.83 -11.04
CA SER A 518 5.50 -5.17 -11.30
C SER A 518 5.27 -5.41 -12.79
N ARG A 519 4.93 -4.36 -13.55
CA ARG A 519 4.77 -4.45 -15.01
C ARG A 519 6.11 -4.29 -15.73
N ALA A 520 7.02 -3.43 -15.23
CA ALA A 520 8.38 -3.26 -15.77
C ALA A 520 9.26 -4.51 -15.64
N LEU A 521 9.16 -5.23 -14.52
CA LEU A 521 9.82 -6.52 -14.29
C LEU A 521 9.02 -7.70 -14.87
N GLY A 522 7.86 -7.43 -15.50
CA GLY A 522 7.04 -8.41 -16.18
C GLY A 522 6.47 -9.51 -15.26
N PHE A 523 6.19 -9.20 -13.99
CA PHE A 523 5.66 -10.15 -13.01
C PHE A 523 4.37 -10.81 -13.53
N PRO A 524 4.23 -12.14 -13.39
CA PRO A 524 3.09 -12.90 -13.92
C PRO A 524 1.81 -12.67 -13.10
N LEU A 525 0.70 -13.25 -13.58
CA LEU A 525 -0.52 -13.47 -12.80
C LEU A 525 -0.20 -14.20 -11.49
N GLU A 526 -0.63 -13.62 -10.36
CA GLU A 526 -0.60 -14.26 -9.06
C GLU A 526 -1.67 -15.36 -9.02
N ARG A 527 -1.27 -16.59 -8.68
CA ARG A 527 -2.16 -17.76 -8.75
C ARG A 527 -1.78 -18.84 -7.73
N PRO A 528 -1.99 -18.62 -6.42
CA PRO A 528 -1.78 -19.63 -5.39
C PRO A 528 -2.71 -20.83 -5.61
N LYS A 529 -2.28 -22.01 -5.14
CA LYS A 529 -3.08 -23.24 -5.19
C LYS A 529 -3.88 -23.40 -3.89
N SER A 530 -5.20 -23.38 -3.99
CA SER A 530 -6.11 -23.74 -2.89
C SER A 530 -6.28 -25.26 -2.73
N MET A 531 -6.65 -25.66 -1.52
CA MET A 531 -7.02 -27.04 -1.14
C MET A 531 -8.19 -26.99 -0.13
N SER A 532 -9.02 -28.03 -0.09
CA SER A 532 -10.03 -28.23 0.97
C SER A 532 -9.41 -28.88 2.20
N THR A 533 -10.14 -28.87 3.33
CA THR A 533 -9.79 -29.62 4.54
C THR A 533 -9.52 -31.10 4.23
N ASP A 534 -10.40 -31.76 3.49
CA ASP A 534 -10.25 -33.19 3.14
C ASP A 534 -9.03 -33.42 2.23
N GLY A 535 -8.78 -32.50 1.29
CA GLY A 535 -7.59 -32.54 0.44
C GLY A 535 -6.29 -32.38 1.25
N LEU A 536 -6.29 -31.55 2.29
CA LEU A 536 -5.16 -31.43 3.22
C LEU A 536 -5.03 -32.68 4.11
N MET A 537 -6.13 -33.24 4.62
CA MET A 537 -6.11 -34.49 5.38
C MET A 537 -5.49 -35.64 4.58
N VAL A 538 -5.97 -35.84 3.34
CA VAL A 538 -5.41 -36.84 2.41
C VAL A 538 -3.93 -36.57 2.11
N LEU A 539 -3.53 -35.31 1.90
CA LEU A 539 -2.13 -34.93 1.65
C LEU A 539 -1.19 -35.26 2.82
N VAL A 540 -1.66 -35.13 4.07
CA VAL A 540 -0.85 -35.45 5.27
C VAL A 540 -1.06 -36.88 5.80
N GLY A 541 -1.86 -37.70 5.11
CA GLY A 541 -2.17 -39.07 5.53
C GLY A 541 -3.11 -39.18 6.75
N ALA A 542 -3.80 -38.09 7.12
CA ALA A 542 -4.83 -38.12 8.14
C ALA A 542 -6.09 -38.81 7.59
N LYS A 543 -6.66 -39.73 8.38
CA LYS A 543 -7.98 -40.30 8.08
C LYS A 543 -9.04 -39.23 8.32
N SER A 544 -9.93 -39.03 7.35
CA SER A 544 -11.24 -38.43 7.62
C SER A 544 -11.99 -39.33 8.63
N GLY A 545 -12.56 -38.71 9.65
CA GLY A 545 -13.30 -39.35 10.74
C GLY A 545 -14.80 -39.11 10.64
#